data_AF-A0A2V8U4U1-F1
#
_entry.id   AF-A0A2V8U4U1-F1
#
_cell.length_a   1.000
_cell.length_b   1.000
_cell.length_c   1.000
_cell.angle_alpha   90.00
_cell.angle_beta   90.00
_cell.angle_gamma   90.00
#
_symmetry.space_group_name_H-M   'P 1'
#
loop_
_entity.id
_entity.type
_entity.pdbx_description
1 polymer ?
#
loop_
_entity_poly.entity_id
_entity_poly.type
_entity_poly.pdbx_seq_one_letter_code
_entity_poly.pdbx_strand_id
1 'polypeptide(L)'
;MLAISWGCAGGDFAERLYKAGQRAERAGDTLHAYLLYVRAAALDPRNPQYAARKTALQAAAAMLSEERMEPDAANEEVTGAIETEELSGREIQEARQALPPPRLAGSPEKRSFDIKGDARTIVEKVIDAYGLLVVFEADYQPPPPFSFR
;
A
#
# COMPACT_ATOMS: atom_id res chain seq x y z
N MET A 1 32.35 -33.85 -2.56
CA MET A 1 31.19 -33.08 -3.05
C MET A 1 30.10 -33.16 -2.01
N LEU A 2 29.89 -32.08 -1.26
CA LEU A 2 28.84 -31.99 -0.23
C LEU A 2 27.56 -31.44 -0.90
N ALA A 3 26.53 -32.26 -1.06
CA ALA A 3 25.23 -31.83 -1.55
C ALA A 3 24.44 -31.25 -0.38
N ILE A 4 24.20 -29.94 -0.40
CA ILE A 4 23.34 -29.28 0.60
C ILE A 4 21.90 -29.41 0.11
N SER A 5 21.10 -30.26 0.76
CA SER A 5 19.67 -30.39 0.50
C SER A 5 18.92 -29.23 1.15
N TRP A 6 18.78 -28.11 0.43
CA TRP A 6 17.82 -27.07 0.76
C TRP A 6 16.47 -27.42 0.13
N GLY A 7 15.54 -27.96 0.90
CA GLY A 7 14.23 -28.28 0.33
C GLY A 7 13.23 -28.99 1.23
N CYS A 8 12.98 -28.52 2.46
CA CYS A 8 11.82 -28.99 3.23
C CYS A 8 10.98 -27.87 3.87
N ALA A 9 11.56 -26.72 4.22
CA ALA A 9 10.82 -25.69 4.97
C ALA A 9 9.65 -25.03 4.20
N GLY A 10 9.70 -25.01 2.86
CA GLY A 10 8.63 -24.45 2.03
C GLY A 10 7.37 -25.33 1.94
N GLY A 11 7.55 -26.65 1.95
CA GLY A 11 6.45 -27.62 1.84
C GLY A 11 5.53 -27.60 3.07
N ASP A 12 6.12 -27.58 4.26
CA ASP A 12 5.37 -27.53 5.53
C ASP A 12 4.51 -26.25 5.63
N PHE A 13 5.04 -25.13 5.14
CA PHE A 13 4.33 -23.86 5.14
C PHE A 13 3.20 -23.82 4.08
N ALA A 14 3.44 -24.37 2.89
CA ALA A 14 2.42 -24.52 1.84
C ALA A 14 1.26 -25.40 2.31
N GLU A 15 1.55 -26.52 2.98
CA GLU A 15 0.52 -27.42 3.52
C GLU A 15 -0.33 -26.74 4.59
N ARG A 16 0.28 -25.95 5.48
CA ARG A 16 -0.46 -25.18 6.50
C ARG A 16 -1.40 -24.16 5.87
N LEU A 17 -0.97 -23.47 4.82
CA LEU A 17 -1.80 -22.53 4.07
C LEU A 17 -2.96 -23.25 3.38
N TYR A 18 -2.70 -24.43 2.80
CA TYR A 18 -3.75 -25.25 2.20
C TYR A 18 -4.80 -25.69 3.22
N LYS A 19 -4.38 -26.16 4.41
CA LYS A 19 -5.30 -26.52 5.51
C LYS A 19 -6.06 -25.31 6.05
N ALA A 20 -5.45 -24.12 6.06
CA ALA A 20 -6.15 -22.88 6.40
C ALA A 20 -7.21 -22.54 5.34
N GLY A 21 -6.87 -22.67 4.05
CA GLY A 21 -7.82 -22.47 2.94
C GLY A 21 -9.04 -23.38 3.04
N GLN A 22 -8.84 -24.66 3.33
CA GLN A 22 -9.95 -25.60 3.55
C GLN A 22 -10.85 -25.22 4.73
N ARG A 23 -10.29 -24.61 5.78
CA ARG A 23 -11.07 -24.14 6.92
C ARG A 23 -11.88 -22.90 6.56
N ALA A 24 -11.29 -21.96 5.82
CA ALA A 24 -11.99 -20.78 5.32
C ALA A 24 -13.13 -21.15 4.34
N GLU A 25 -12.89 -22.13 3.46
CA GLU A 25 -13.90 -22.66 2.53
C GLU A 25 -15.08 -23.27 3.29
N ARG A 26 -14.81 -24.08 4.32
CA ARG A 26 -15.86 -24.64 5.20
C ARG A 26 -16.58 -23.57 6.03
N ALA A 27 -15.92 -22.46 6.32
CA ALA A 27 -16.52 -21.32 7.02
C ALA A 27 -17.37 -20.42 6.09
N GLY A 28 -17.39 -20.69 4.79
CA GLY A 28 -18.12 -19.89 3.80
C GLY A 28 -17.38 -18.65 3.31
N ASP A 29 -16.13 -18.43 3.74
CA ASP A 29 -15.30 -17.32 3.27
C ASP A 29 -14.52 -17.73 2.01
N THR A 30 -15.24 -17.75 0.89
CA THR A 30 -14.72 -18.20 -0.42
C THR A 30 -13.56 -17.33 -0.92
N LEU A 31 -13.60 -16.02 -0.67
CA LEU A 31 -12.54 -15.11 -1.09
C LEU A 31 -11.25 -15.36 -0.29
N HIS A 32 -11.36 -15.47 1.04
CA HIS A 32 -10.19 -15.77 1.86
C HIS A 32 -9.61 -17.15 1.56
N ALA A 33 -10.46 -18.15 1.32
CA ALA A 33 -10.04 -19.48 0.89
C ALA A 33 -9.25 -19.44 -0.43
N TYR A 34 -9.75 -18.69 -1.42
CA TYR A 34 -9.06 -18.50 -2.70
C TYR A 34 -7.65 -17.92 -2.52
N LEU A 35 -7.52 -16.83 -1.75
CA LEU A 35 -6.22 -16.18 -1.49
C LEU A 35 -5.21 -17.14 -0.82
N LEU A 36 -5.68 -17.95 0.13
CA LEU A 36 -4.86 -18.96 0.80
C LEU A 36 -4.39 -20.04 -0.16
N TYR A 37 -5.24 -20.50 -1.08
CA TYR A 37 -4.87 -21.48 -2.11
C TYR A 37 -3.90 -20.90 -3.15
N VAL A 38 -4.07 -19.63 -3.56
CA VAL A 38 -3.10 -18.93 -4.43
C VAL A 38 -1.73 -18.91 -3.78
N ARG A 39 -1.65 -18.58 -2.49
CA ARG A 39 -0.38 -18.52 -1.76
C ARG A 39 0.24 -19.91 -1.59
N ALA A 40 -0.55 -20.94 -1.30
CA ALA A 40 -0.06 -22.31 -1.23
C ALA A 40 0.50 -22.80 -2.57
N ALA A 41 -0.20 -22.55 -3.69
CA ALA A 41 0.26 -22.90 -5.03
C ALA A 41 1.51 -22.14 -5.48
N ALA A 42 1.72 -20.92 -4.98
CA ALA A 42 2.94 -20.15 -5.25
C ALA A 42 4.17 -20.73 -4.53
N LEU A 43 3.98 -21.30 -3.34
CA LEU A 43 5.04 -21.88 -2.52
C LEU A 43 5.42 -23.30 -2.95
N ASP A 44 4.43 -24.08 -3.40
CA ASP A 44 4.66 -25.40 -4.00
C ASP A 44 3.91 -25.52 -5.33
N PRO A 45 4.52 -25.05 -6.44
CA PRO A 45 3.93 -25.14 -7.77
C PRO A 45 3.85 -26.58 -8.31
N ARG A 46 4.55 -27.53 -7.68
CA ARG A 46 4.59 -28.93 -8.12
C ARG A 46 3.40 -29.73 -7.61
N ASN A 47 2.65 -29.21 -6.62
CA ASN A 47 1.48 -29.88 -6.09
C ASN A 47 0.22 -29.57 -6.91
N PRO A 48 -0.32 -30.54 -7.67
CA PRO A 48 -1.47 -30.31 -8.53
C PRO A 48 -2.76 -30.03 -7.75
N GLN A 49 -2.85 -30.45 -6.48
CA GLN A 49 -4.03 -30.23 -5.65
C GLN A 49 -4.23 -28.75 -5.32
N TYR A 50 -3.14 -28.01 -5.09
CA TYR A 50 -3.21 -26.58 -4.77
C TYR A 50 -3.64 -25.77 -5.99
N ALA A 51 -3.09 -26.11 -7.16
CA ALA A 51 -3.47 -25.52 -8.43
C ALA A 51 -4.97 -25.76 -8.74
N ALA A 52 -5.44 -26.99 -8.58
CA ALA A 52 -6.85 -27.34 -8.82
C ALA A 52 -7.82 -26.57 -7.91
N ARG A 53 -7.49 -26.41 -6.62
CA ARG A 53 -8.32 -25.65 -5.68
C ARG A 53 -8.34 -24.16 -5.99
N LYS A 54 -7.18 -23.58 -6.34
CA LYS A 54 -7.11 -22.19 -6.82
C LYS A 54 -8.04 -21.97 -8.01
N THR A 55 -7.95 -22.83 -9.04
CA THR A 55 -8.76 -22.67 -10.26
C THR A 55 -10.25 -22.85 -9.99
N ALA A 56 -10.63 -23.79 -9.10
CA ALA A 56 -12.03 -24.04 -8.76
C ALA A 56 -12.70 -22.82 -8.09
N LEU A 57 -11.97 -22.11 -7.22
CA LEU A 57 -12.51 -20.96 -6.50
C LEU A 57 -12.32 -19.63 -7.25
N GLN A 58 -11.60 -19.62 -8.38
CA GLN A 58 -11.24 -18.39 -9.09
C GLN A 58 -12.45 -17.58 -9.56
N ALA A 59 -13.44 -18.24 -10.17
CA ALA A 59 -14.64 -17.57 -10.68
C ALA A 59 -15.51 -17.00 -9.54
N ALA A 60 -15.72 -17.78 -8.47
CA ALA A 60 -16.50 -17.36 -7.31
C ALA A 60 -15.81 -16.20 -6.55
N ALA A 61 -14.49 -16.22 -6.43
CA ALA A 61 -13.73 -15.14 -5.81
C ALA A 61 -13.78 -13.84 -6.63
N ALA A 62 -13.80 -13.93 -7.96
CA ALA A 62 -13.93 -12.76 -8.83
C ALA A 62 -15.27 -12.05 -8.61
N MET A 63 -16.37 -12.79 -8.61
CA MET A 63 -17.71 -12.23 -8.35
C MET A 63 -17.81 -11.55 -6.97
N LEU A 64 -17.31 -12.22 -5.92
CA LEU A 64 -17.30 -11.64 -4.57
C LEU A 64 -16.36 -10.43 -4.41
N SER A 65 -15.32 -10.32 -5.25
CA SER A 65 -14.42 -9.17 -5.23
C SER A 65 -15.02 -7.93 -5.88
N GLU A 66 -15.85 -8.11 -6.92
CA GLU A 66 -16.58 -7.02 -7.57
C GLU A 66 -17.67 -6.45 -6.65
N GLU A 67 -18.41 -7.32 -5.94
CA GLU A 67 -19.44 -6.89 -4.98
C GLU A 67 -18.88 -6.10 -3.78
N ARG A 68 -17.60 -6.29 -3.44
CA ARG A 68 -16.94 -5.63 -2.31
C ARG A 68 -16.24 -4.32 -2.66
N MET A 69 -16.23 -3.92 -3.93
CA MET A 69 -15.80 -2.60 -4.35
C MET A 69 -17.00 -1.65 -4.27
N GLU A 70 -17.42 -1.29 -3.06
CA GLU A 70 -18.19 -0.04 -2.95
C GLU A 70 -17.23 1.12 -3.26
N PRO A 71 -17.58 2.00 -4.22
CA PRO A 71 -16.80 3.19 -4.44
C PRO A 71 -16.81 4.02 -3.15
N ASP A 72 -15.63 4.49 -2.75
CA ASP A 72 -15.51 5.49 -1.70
C ASP A 72 -16.36 6.70 -2.11
N ALA A 73 -17.39 7.02 -1.33
CA ALA A 73 -18.30 8.14 -1.61
C ALA A 73 -17.56 9.50 -1.64
N ALA A 74 -16.31 9.56 -1.16
CA ALA A 74 -15.43 10.70 -1.34
C ALA A 74 -14.88 10.89 -2.77
N ASN A 75 -15.14 9.96 -3.70
CA ASN A 75 -14.64 9.99 -5.07
C ASN A 75 -15.70 10.41 -6.12
N GLU A 76 -16.94 10.72 -5.70
CA GLU A 76 -18.05 11.06 -6.62
C GLU A 76 -17.89 12.43 -7.32
N GLU A 77 -16.99 13.30 -6.86
CA GLU A 77 -16.78 14.61 -7.49
C GLU A 77 -15.81 14.60 -8.69
N VAL A 78 -15.19 13.46 -9.02
CA VAL A 78 -14.35 13.34 -10.23
C VAL A 78 -15.03 12.46 -11.28
N THR A 79 -16.21 12.88 -11.72
CA THR A 79 -16.81 12.41 -13.00
C THR A 79 -16.42 13.33 -14.16
N GLY A 80 -15.20 13.88 -14.12
CA GLY A 80 -14.53 14.26 -15.36
C GLY A 80 -14.17 12.98 -16.09
N ALA A 81 -14.70 12.76 -17.29
CA ALA A 81 -14.28 11.66 -18.15
C ALA A 81 -12.75 11.71 -18.25
N ILE A 82 -12.07 10.81 -17.54
CA ILE A 82 -10.65 10.60 -17.73
C ILE A 82 -10.58 9.92 -19.09
N GLU A 83 -10.32 10.71 -20.12
CA GLU A 83 -9.88 10.16 -21.40
C GLU A 83 -8.64 9.33 -21.07
N THR A 84 -8.76 8.01 -21.19
CA THR A 84 -7.61 7.11 -21.08
C THR A 84 -6.76 7.35 -22.31
N GLU A 85 -5.96 8.41 -22.28
CA GLU A 85 -4.92 8.61 -23.27
C GLU A 85 -3.95 7.43 -23.17
N GLU A 86 -3.80 6.70 -24.27
CA GLU A 86 -2.83 5.61 -24.33
C GLU A 86 -1.43 6.20 -24.22
N LEU A 87 -0.76 5.89 -23.10
CA LEU A 87 0.64 6.28 -22.91
C LEU A 87 1.48 5.77 -24.09
N SER A 88 2.21 6.68 -24.72
CA SER A 88 3.17 6.31 -25.75
C SER A 88 4.24 5.39 -25.18
N GLY A 89 4.84 4.55 -26.04
CA GLY A 89 5.94 3.67 -25.61
C GLY A 89 7.13 4.42 -24.98
N ARG A 90 7.30 5.70 -25.34
CA ARG A 90 8.31 6.59 -24.75
C ARG A 90 7.96 6.97 -23.31
N GLU A 91 6.71 7.36 -23.02
CA GLU A 91 6.25 7.70 -21.66
C GLU A 91 6.32 6.49 -20.72
N ILE A 92 5.99 5.30 -21.23
CA ILE A 92 6.13 4.05 -20.47
C ILE A 92 7.61 3.79 -20.12
N GLN A 93 8.51 4.06 -21.06
CA GLN A 93 9.95 3.88 -20.82
C GLN A 93 10.49 4.93 -19.83
N GLU A 94 10.06 6.19 -19.94
CA GLU A 94 10.42 7.27 -19.01
C GLU A 94 9.89 6.98 -17.60
N ALA A 95 8.65 6.51 -17.45
CA ALA A 95 8.07 6.12 -16.16
C ALA A 95 8.84 4.96 -15.49
N ARG A 96 9.36 4.01 -16.27
CA ARG A 96 10.20 2.91 -15.76
C ARG A 96 11.58 3.37 -15.31
N GLN A 97 12.07 4.49 -15.85
CA GLN A 97 13.36 5.10 -15.51
C GLN A 97 13.25 6.18 -14.43
N ALA A 98 12.02 6.57 -14.06
CA ALA A 98 11.79 7.54 -13.00
C ALA A 98 12.40 7.05 -11.68
N LEU A 99 13.21 7.91 -11.06
CA LEU A 99 13.70 7.64 -9.71
C LEU A 99 12.53 7.66 -8.72
N PRO A 100 12.59 6.84 -7.66
CA PRO A 100 11.61 6.92 -6.59
C PRO A 100 11.61 8.33 -5.99
N PRO A 101 10.46 8.82 -5.49
CA PRO A 101 10.42 10.09 -4.81
C PRO A 101 11.46 10.14 -3.69
N PRO A 102 12.21 11.24 -3.55
CA PRO A 102 13.21 11.36 -2.50
C PRO A 102 12.54 11.21 -1.14
N ARG A 103 13.15 10.41 -0.26
CA ARG A 103 12.69 10.29 1.13
C ARG A 103 13.32 11.39 1.95
N LEU A 104 12.51 12.07 2.75
CA LEU A 104 13.01 13.05 3.69
C LEU A 104 13.87 12.36 4.77
N ALA A 105 15.15 12.69 4.82
CA ALA A 105 16.08 12.23 5.84
C ALA A 105 16.23 13.31 6.92
N GLY A 106 15.22 13.42 7.79
CA GLY A 106 15.23 14.37 8.90
C GLY A 106 16.26 13.99 9.98
N SER A 107 16.89 15.00 10.59
CA SER A 107 17.70 14.80 11.80
C SER A 107 16.81 14.32 12.96
N PRO A 108 17.27 13.37 13.80
CA PRO A 108 16.53 12.96 15.01
C PRO A 108 16.59 14.01 16.14
N GLU A 109 17.26 15.14 15.91
CA GLU A 109 17.44 16.21 16.88
C GLU A 109 16.09 16.81 17.33
N LYS A 110 15.93 16.93 18.65
CA LYS A 110 14.81 17.62 19.27
C LYS A 110 15.25 19.03 19.65
N ARG A 111 14.43 20.01 19.30
CA ARG A 111 14.65 21.43 19.65
C ARG A 111 13.52 21.90 20.57
N SER A 112 13.89 22.70 21.55
CA SER A 112 12.94 23.40 22.43
C SER A 112 12.80 24.84 21.95
N PHE A 113 11.57 25.34 21.91
CA PHE A 113 11.25 26.66 21.41
C PHE A 113 10.42 27.42 22.46
N ASP A 114 10.85 28.64 22.81
CA ASP A 114 9.99 29.61 23.51
C ASP A 114 9.58 30.67 22.50
N ILE A 115 8.38 30.50 21.93
CA ILE A 115 7.88 31.30 20.81
C ILE A 115 6.47 31.82 21.07
N LYS A 116 6.28 33.10 20.71
CA LYS A 116 5.02 33.85 20.82
C LYS A 116 4.80 34.63 19.54
N GLY A 117 3.55 34.71 19.11
CA GLY A 117 3.14 35.54 17.97
C GLY A 117 2.13 34.84 17.09
N ASP A 118 2.04 35.32 15.86
CA ASP A 118 1.14 34.79 14.85
C ASP A 118 1.59 33.40 14.36
N ALA A 119 0.61 32.57 13.99
CA ALA A 119 0.83 31.19 13.58
C ALA A 119 1.85 31.07 12.43
N ARG A 120 1.78 31.99 11.47
CA ARG A 120 2.69 32.03 10.32
C ARG A 120 4.15 32.15 10.75
N THR A 121 4.44 33.16 11.57
CA THR A 121 5.78 33.45 12.08
C THR A 121 6.31 32.31 12.96
N ILE A 122 5.44 31.65 13.71
CA ILE A 122 5.78 30.48 14.52
C ILE A 122 6.19 29.31 13.62
N VAL A 123 5.38 28.98 12.62
CA VAL A 123 5.65 27.88 11.70
C VAL A 123 6.93 28.15 10.91
N GLU A 124 7.12 29.35 10.37
CA GLU A 124 8.35 29.75 9.67
C GLU A 124 9.60 29.53 10.54
N LYS A 125 9.57 29.97 11.81
CA LYS A 125 10.70 29.80 12.74
C LYS A 125 11.01 28.33 13.05
N VAL A 126 9.99 27.50 13.23
CA VAL A 126 10.18 26.07 13.52
C VAL A 126 10.73 25.36 12.30
N ILE A 127 10.14 25.59 11.12
CA ILE A 127 10.53 24.96 9.86
C ILE A 127 11.97 25.34 9.47
N ASP A 128 12.35 26.61 9.61
CA ASP A 128 13.72 27.08 9.36
C ASP A 128 14.74 26.43 10.30
N ALA A 129 14.39 26.21 11.57
CA ALA A 129 15.26 25.53 12.54
C ALA A 129 15.58 24.07 12.14
N TYR A 130 14.78 23.46 11.27
CA TYR A 130 15.00 22.13 10.69
C TYR A 130 15.55 22.17 9.25
N GLY A 131 15.87 23.36 8.72
CA GLY A 131 16.41 23.54 7.37
C GLY A 131 15.40 23.24 6.26
N LEU A 132 14.11 23.40 6.56
CA LEU A 132 13.01 23.19 5.62
C LEU A 132 12.50 24.53 5.10
N LEU A 133 11.81 24.52 3.96
CA LEU A 133 11.13 25.69 3.41
C LEU A 133 9.62 25.51 3.60
N VAL A 134 8.95 26.54 4.12
CA VAL A 134 7.48 26.58 4.20
C VAL A 134 6.92 27.46 3.09
N VAL A 135 5.86 26.99 2.45
CA VAL A 135 5.04 27.75 1.52
C VAL A 135 3.62 27.75 2.07
N PHE A 136 3.01 28.93 2.16
CA PHE A 136 1.62 29.09 2.57
C PHE A 136 0.76 29.32 1.35
N GLU A 137 -0.44 28.74 1.37
CA GLU A 137 -1.47 29.03 0.37
C GLU A 137 -1.87 30.51 0.40
N ALA A 138 -2.33 31.02 -0.74
CA ALA A 138 -2.65 32.44 -0.91
C ALA A 138 -3.80 32.92 0.00
N ASP A 139 -4.70 32.02 0.36
CA ASP A 139 -5.87 32.26 1.21
C ASP A 139 -5.66 31.81 2.67
N TYR A 140 -4.42 31.50 3.07
CA TYR A 140 -4.12 31.10 4.43
C TYR A 140 -4.50 32.19 5.44
N GLN A 141 -5.43 31.86 6.33
CA GLN A 141 -5.91 32.73 7.41
C GLN A 141 -5.29 32.27 8.74
N PRO A 142 -4.37 33.05 9.33
CA PRO A 142 -3.75 32.66 10.59
C PRO A 142 -4.78 32.71 11.73
N PRO A 143 -4.81 31.71 12.62
CA PRO A 143 -5.59 31.79 13.85
C PRO A 143 -5.06 32.91 14.76
N PRO A 144 -5.86 33.37 15.74
CA PRO A 144 -5.43 34.37 16.71
C PRO A 144 -4.10 34.01 17.38
N PRO A 145 -3.26 34.98 17.75
CA PRO A 145 -1.95 34.73 18.34
C PRO A 145 -2.02 33.85 19.58
N PHE A 146 -1.10 32.90 19.69
CA PHE A 146 -1.02 31.96 20.79
C PHE A 146 0.43 31.66 21.15
N SER A 147 0.65 31.15 22.36
CA SER A 147 1.99 30.88 22.90
C SER A 147 2.22 29.40 23.10
N PHE A 148 3.38 28.91 22.65
CA PHE A 148 3.89 27.57 22.98
C PHE A 148 5.01 27.68 24.01
N ARG A 149 5.00 26.79 24.99
CA ARG A 149 6.06 26.60 25.99
C ARG A 149 6.44 25.13 26.05
#